data_AF-A0A2V7PQE5-F1
#
_entry.id   AF-A0A2V7PQE5-F1
#
_cell.length_a   1.000
_cell.length_b   1.000
_cell.length_c   1.000
_cell.angle_alpha   90.00
_cell.angle_beta   90.00
_cell.angle_gamma   90.00
#
_symmetry.space_group_name_H-M   'P 1'
#
loop_
_entity.id
_entity.type
_entity.pdbx_description
1 polymer ?
#
loop_
_entity_poly.entity_id
_entity_poly.type
_entity_poly.pdbx_seq_one_letter_code
_entity_poly.pdbx_strand_id
1 'polypeptide(L)' 'MTAIPAEVTAEWICTRCGSTNRRLVPAGATRAEDVCLQCHTRHEIEQDKRPVRWLARARKQ' A
#
# COMPACT_ATOMS: atom_id res chain seq x y z
N MET A 1 -1.04 -18.85 -23.35
CA MET A 1 -0.46 -18.69 -22.00
C MET A 1 -0.58 -17.22 -21.63
N THR A 2 -1.53 -16.86 -20.77
CA THR A 2 -1.65 -15.48 -20.26
C THR A 2 -0.51 -15.25 -19.27
N ALA A 3 0.35 -14.26 -19.53
CA ALA A 3 1.42 -13.90 -18.61
C ALA A 3 0.79 -13.50 -17.26
N ILE A 4 1.23 -14.12 -16.17
CA ILE A 4 0.87 -13.66 -14.83
C ILE A 4 1.53 -12.30 -14.65
N PRO A 5 0.78 -11.22 -14.40
CA PRO A 5 1.38 -9.92 -14.14
C PRO A 5 2.29 -10.06 -12.92
N ALA A 6 3.54 -9.63 -13.04
CA ALA A 6 4.45 -9.59 -11.91
C ALA A 6 3.80 -8.78 -10.77
N GLU A 7 3.96 -9.21 -9.54
CA GLU A 7 3.47 -8.51 -8.35
C GLU A 7 4.64 -7.99 -7.51
N VAL A 8 4.44 -6.88 -6.83
CA VAL A 8 5.39 -6.29 -5.89
C VAL A 8 4.71 -6.03 -4.55
N THR A 9 5.49 -6.07 -3.48
CA THR A 9 4.99 -5.77 -2.14
C THR A 9 5.06 -4.27 -1.87
N ALA A 10 3.92 -3.67 -1.62
CA ALA A 10 3.81 -2.32 -1.07
C ALA A 10 3.84 -2.39 0.47
N GLU A 11 4.98 -2.06 1.07
CA GLU A 11 5.10 -1.85 2.53
C GLU A 11 4.80 -0.38 2.87
N TRP A 12 3.94 -0.16 3.87
CA TRP A 12 3.50 1.17 4.28
C TRP A 12 3.22 1.25 5.78
N ILE A 13 3.35 2.46 6.34
CA ILE A 13 3.09 2.72 7.76
C ILE A 13 1.72 3.37 7.90
N CYS A 14 0.88 2.82 8.78
CA CYS A 14 -0.41 3.39 9.08
C CYS A 14 -0.25 4.75 9.75
N THR A 15 -0.81 5.79 9.13
CA THR A 15 -0.74 7.17 9.66
C THR A 15 -1.63 7.39 10.89
N ARG A 16 -2.47 6.40 11.26
CA ARG A 16 -3.32 6.45 12.46
C ARG A 16 -2.68 5.78 13.67
N CYS A 17 -2.20 4.55 13.54
CA CYS A 17 -1.68 3.76 14.67
C CYS A 17 -0.19 3.44 14.60
N GLY A 18 0.51 3.81 13.52
CA GLY A 18 1.94 3.59 13.35
C GLY A 18 2.34 2.16 12.98
N SER A 19 1.39 1.24 12.78
CA SER A 19 1.73 -0.14 12.41
C SER A 19 2.24 -0.24 10.96
N THR A 20 3.18 -1.14 10.72
CA THR A 20 3.62 -1.52 9.38
C THR A 20 2.62 -2.50 8.75
N ASN A 21 2.22 -2.24 7.51
CA ASN A 21 1.31 -3.07 6.73
C ASN A 21 1.95 -3.43 5.39
N ARG A 22 1.49 -4.51 4.75
CA ARG A 22 2.00 -5.01 3.47
C ARG A 22 0.85 -5.44 2.58
N ARG A 23 0.89 -5.02 1.31
CA ARG A 23 -0.09 -5.41 0.28
C ARG A 23 0.63 -5.84 -1.00
N LEU A 24 0.15 -6.91 -1.63
CA LEU A 24 0.58 -7.26 -2.99
C LEU A 24 -0.15 -6.36 -3.99
N VAL A 25 0.62 -5.74 -4.87
CA VAL A 25 0.10 -4.89 -5.94
C VAL A 25 0.72 -5.30 -7.28
N PRO A 26 0.04 -5.08 -8.41
CA PRO A 26 0.62 -5.30 -9.72
C PRO A 26 1.92 -4.50 -9.90
N ALA A 27 2.91 -5.09 -10.57
CA ALA A 27 4.15 -4.41 -10.91
C ALA A 27 3.86 -3.17 -11.75
N GLY A 28 4.45 -2.04 -11.37
CA GLY A 28 4.21 -0.74 -12.00
C GLY A 28 3.00 0.03 -11.46
N ALA A 29 2.20 -0.56 -10.54
CA ALA A 29 1.20 0.19 -9.80
C ALA A 29 1.88 1.28 -8.96
N THR A 30 1.46 2.53 -9.15
CA THR A 30 1.94 3.67 -8.36
C THR A 30 1.00 4.01 -7.22
N ARG A 31 -0.24 3.48 -7.22
CA ARG A 31 -1.26 3.72 -6.19
C ARG A 31 -2.08 2.47 -5.93
N ALA A 32 -2.54 2.30 -4.70
CA ALA A 32 -3.48 1.27 -4.29
C ALA A 32 -4.29 1.71 -3.06
N GLU A 33 -5.39 1.01 -2.78
CA GLU A 33 -6.11 1.14 -1.52
C GLU A 33 -5.79 -0.05 -0.62
N ASP A 34 -5.64 0.18 0.68
CA ASP A 34 -5.45 -0.89 1.65
C ASP A 34 -6.08 -0.58 3.01
N VAL A 35 -6.23 -1.61 3.84
CA VAL A 35 -6.79 -1.50 5.19
C VAL A 35 -5.72 -1.88 6.19
N CYS A 36 -5.51 -1.04 7.20
CA CYS A 36 -4.60 -1.35 8.28
C CYS A 36 -5.08 -2.60 9.05
N LEU A 37 -4.25 -3.64 9.16
CA LEU A 37 -4.61 -4.89 9.82
C LEU A 37 -4.77 -4.77 11.35
N GLN A 38 -4.27 -3.67 11.93
CA GLN A 38 -4.35 -3.42 13.37
C GLN A 38 -5.54 -2.56 13.77
N CYS A 39 -5.79 -1.44 13.07
CA CYS A 39 -6.86 -0.49 13.43
C CYS A 39 -7.99 -0.40 12.41
N HIS A 40 -7.93 -1.20 11.35
CA HIS A 40 -8.93 -1.30 10.28
C HIS A 40 -9.23 0.01 9.54
N THR A 41 -8.35 1.01 9.65
CA THR A 41 -8.50 2.28 8.92
C THR A 41 -8.09 2.09 7.47
N ARG A 42 -8.93 2.54 6.53
CA ARG A 42 -8.66 2.53 5.09
C ARG A 42 -7.67 3.62 4.71
N HIS A 43 -6.75 3.31 3.80
CA HIS A 43 -5.73 4.24 3.31
C HIS A 43 -5.59 4.12 1.79
N GLU A 44 -5.34 5.25 1.15
CA GLU A 44 -4.76 5.28 -0.20
C GLU A 44 -3.24 5.32 -0.02
N ILE A 45 -2.55 4.36 -0.62
CA ILE A 45 -1.09 4.22 -0.57
C ILE A 45 -0.50 4.55 -1.94
N GLU A 46 0.55 5.37 -1.97
CA GLU A 46 1.25 5.78 -3.20
C GLU A 46 2.73 5.37 -3.15
N GLN A 47 3.24 4.87 -4.27
CA GLN A 47 4.62 4.43 -4.45
C GLN A 47 5.57 5.61 -4.28
N ASP A 48 6.49 5.51 -3.32
CA ASP A 48 7.50 6.55 -3.07
C ASP A 48 8.76 6.34 -3.95
N LYS A 49 9.57 7.40 -4.08
CA LYS A 49 10.57 7.59 -5.14
C LYS A 49 11.76 6.63 -5.13
N ARG A 50 12.07 5.92 -4.03
CA ARG A 50 13.13 4.89 -3.93
C ARG A 50 13.21 4.30 -2.50
N PRO A 51 13.74 3.09 -2.36
CA PRO A 51 12.99 1.90 -1.96
C PRO A 51 12.56 1.91 -0.48
N VAL A 52 11.39 1.32 -0.25
CA VAL A 52 10.85 0.68 0.98
C VAL A 52 9.58 1.31 1.60
N ARG A 53 9.15 2.55 1.34
CA ARG A 53 7.95 3.06 2.06
C ARG A 53 6.96 3.81 1.19
N TRP A 54 5.78 3.24 0.98
CA TRP A 54 4.66 3.93 0.34
C TRP A 54 4.06 4.97 1.28
N LEU A 55 3.73 6.14 0.74
CA LEU A 55 3.10 7.24 1.48
C LEU A 55 1.60 6.97 1.58
N ALA A 56 1.06 6.97 2.80
CA ALA A 56 -0.37 6.74 3.04
C ALA A 56 -1.09 8.06 3.34
N ARG A 57 -2.25 8.29 2.71
CA ARG A 57 -3.15 9.40 3.03
C ARG A 57 -4.52 8.88 3.47
N ALA A 58 -5.06 9.46 4.55
CA ALA A 58 -6.38 9.11 5.05
C ALA A 58 -7.47 9.71 4.15
N ARG A 59 -8.39 8.87 3.65
CA ARG A 59 -9.62 9.33 2.99
C ARG A 59 -10.70 9.56 4.04
N LYS A 60 -11.31 10.75 4.03
CA LYS A 60 -12.56 11.02 4.75
C LYS A 60 -13.70 10.31 4.02
N GLN A 61 -14.60 9.71 4.81
CA GLN A 61 -15.87 9.16 4.33
C GLN A 61 -16.76 10.28 3.79
#